data_AF-A0A3M9LXT1-F1
#
_entry.id   AF-A0A3M9LXT1-F1
#
_cell.length_a   1.000
_cell.length_b   1.000
_cell.length_c   1.000
_cell.angle_alpha   90.00
_cell.angle_beta   90.00
_cell.angle_gamma   90.00
#
_symmetry.space_group_name_H-M   'P 1'
#
loop_
_entity.id
_entity.type
_entity.pdbx_description
1 polymer ?
#
loop_
_entity_poly.entity_id
_entity_poly.type
_entity_poly.pdbx_seq_one_letter_code
_entity_poly.pdbx_strand_id
1 'polypeptide(L)'
;MLLVHGDVKTASAWVRQGVVPSYVIPLAGWSAVVPGGPSQAGAPYDDAVAMLLARRVPARMRAAIGLFRLDERGVVVVHPRGWRALPRWLVWERGDGVARLPGHPVAAPGDLAMAAGVVPESVRAVREILTDPVSVVDDVLADLMGALALPGERLLSGQVKDAEGAVLVEPVTKAIERFSRVTKEDSEIRAELEQL
;
A
#
# COMPACT_ATOMS: atom_id res chain seq x y z
N MET A 1 5.17 -1.39 2.28
CA MET A 1 4.44 -2.67 2.42
C MET A 1 2.94 -2.43 2.49
N LEU A 2 2.14 -3.47 2.24
CA LEU A 2 0.69 -3.46 2.40
C LEU A 2 0.25 -4.53 3.40
N LEU A 3 -0.43 -4.13 4.47
CA LEU A 3 -1.07 -5.00 5.43
C LEU A 3 -2.51 -5.25 4.99
N VAL A 4 -2.87 -6.51 4.77
CA VAL A 4 -4.23 -6.93 4.42
C VAL A 4 -4.75 -7.92 5.44
N HIS A 5 -6.06 -7.92 5.68
CA HIS A 5 -6.68 -9.02 6.39
C HIS A 5 -6.81 -10.25 5.47
N GLY A 6 -6.69 -11.42 6.08
CA GLY A 6 -6.72 -12.70 5.39
C GLY A 6 -5.43 -13.48 5.64
N ASP A 7 -5.51 -14.79 5.41
CA ASP A 7 -4.38 -15.68 5.52
C ASP A 7 -3.41 -15.52 4.33
N VAL A 8 -2.21 -16.08 4.48
CA VAL A 8 -1.17 -16.09 3.44
C VAL A 8 -1.74 -16.65 2.14
N LYS A 9 -2.54 -17.71 2.19
CA LYS A 9 -3.14 -18.32 1.00
C LYS A 9 -4.00 -17.33 0.20
N THR A 10 -4.87 -16.58 0.88
CA THR A 10 -5.75 -15.59 0.26
C THR A 10 -4.95 -14.41 -0.30
N ALA A 11 -3.96 -13.93 0.46
CA ALA A 11 -3.07 -12.86 0.02
C ALA A 11 -2.21 -13.29 -1.18
N SER A 12 -1.63 -14.49 -1.18
CA SER A 12 -0.88 -15.07 -2.30
C SER A 12 -1.76 -15.23 -3.55
N ALA A 13 -2.99 -15.73 -3.39
CA ALA A 13 -3.93 -15.84 -4.51
C ALA A 13 -4.26 -14.47 -5.10
N TRP A 14 -4.37 -13.44 -4.26
CA TRP A 14 -4.50 -12.07 -4.72
C TRP A 14 -3.23 -11.62 -5.44
N VAL A 15 -2.03 -11.69 -4.84
CA VAL A 15 -0.74 -11.32 -5.47
C VAL A 15 -0.54 -11.95 -6.85
N ARG A 16 -0.86 -13.25 -7.01
CA ARG A 16 -0.79 -13.96 -8.31
C ARG A 16 -1.57 -13.29 -9.44
N GLN A 17 -2.63 -12.55 -9.12
CA GLN A 17 -3.46 -11.82 -10.09
C GLN A 17 -2.99 -10.37 -10.33
N GLY A 18 -1.79 -10.00 -9.88
CA GLY A 18 -1.18 -8.70 -10.08
C GLY A 18 -0.12 -8.72 -11.18
N VAL A 19 0.81 -7.77 -11.10
CA VAL A 19 2.00 -7.67 -11.96
C VAL A 19 3.30 -7.50 -11.16
N VAL A 20 3.22 -7.44 -9.83
CA VAL A 20 4.37 -7.22 -8.96
C VAL A 20 4.68 -8.52 -8.20
N PRO A 21 5.85 -9.15 -8.40
CA PRO A 21 6.36 -10.19 -7.52
C PRO A 21 6.40 -9.67 -6.09
N SER A 22 5.82 -10.41 -5.16
CA SER A 22 5.72 -9.94 -3.77
C SER A 22 5.96 -11.07 -2.79
N TYR A 23 6.68 -10.77 -1.71
CA TYR A 23 6.66 -11.60 -0.51
C TYR A 23 5.33 -11.43 0.20
N VAL A 24 4.74 -12.55 0.60
CA VAL A 24 3.57 -12.63 1.47
C VAL A 24 4.01 -13.23 2.80
N ILE A 25 3.80 -12.50 3.89
CA ILE A 25 4.36 -12.82 5.21
C ILE A 25 3.22 -12.87 6.22
N PRO A 26 3.03 -13.99 6.93
CA PRO A 26 2.04 -14.06 7.99
C PRO A 26 2.45 -13.16 9.17
N LEU A 27 1.52 -12.36 9.66
CA LEU A 27 1.67 -11.53 10.86
C LEU A 27 0.45 -11.72 11.77
N ALA A 28 0.54 -11.32 13.02
CA ALA A 28 -0.57 -11.45 13.97
C ALA A 28 -1.80 -10.66 13.49
N GLY A 29 -2.84 -11.36 13.02
CA GLY A 29 -4.08 -10.76 12.50
C GLY A 29 -4.00 -10.16 11.08
N TRP A 30 -2.82 -10.22 10.45
CA TRP A 30 -2.53 -9.58 9.16
C TRP A 30 -1.69 -10.48 8.26
N SER A 31 -1.75 -10.24 6.95
CA SER A 31 -0.70 -10.67 6.02
C SER A 31 -0.01 -9.43 5.46
N ALA A 32 1.31 -9.35 5.58
CA ALA A 32 2.09 -8.32 4.89
C ALA A 32 2.39 -8.74 3.45
N VAL A 33 2.21 -7.81 2.53
CA VAL A 33 2.60 -7.92 1.13
C VAL A 33 3.68 -6.88 0.86
N VAL A 34 4.86 -7.35 0.50
CA VAL A 34 6.04 -6.51 0.26
C VAL A 34 6.58 -6.81 -1.13
N PRO A 35 6.88 -5.81 -1.99
CA PRO A 35 7.51 -6.07 -3.28
C PRO A 35 8.77 -6.93 -3.14
N GLY A 36 8.87 -7.98 -3.95
CA GLY A 36 10.00 -8.90 -4.01
C GLY A 36 10.92 -8.69 -5.22
N GLY A 37 10.56 -7.75 -6.09
CA GLY A 37 11.27 -7.39 -7.32
C GLY A 37 10.54 -6.26 -8.06
N PRO A 38 11.04 -5.85 -9.24
CA PRO A 38 10.37 -4.86 -10.08
C PRO A 38 9.01 -5.37 -10.58
N SER A 39 8.13 -4.46 -10.98
CA SER A 39 6.90 -4.84 -11.67
C SER A 39 7.24 -5.53 -12.99
N GLN A 40 6.49 -6.56 -13.32
CA GLN A 40 6.58 -7.29 -14.59
C GLN A 40 5.76 -6.62 -15.70
N ALA A 41 5.09 -5.50 -15.41
CA ALA A 41 4.52 -4.64 -16.43
C ALA A 41 5.61 -3.71 -17.02
N GLY A 42 5.48 -3.39 -18.31
CA GLY A 42 6.37 -2.43 -18.96
C GLY A 42 6.09 -0.99 -18.53
N ALA A 43 7.00 -0.07 -18.88
CA ALA A 43 6.85 1.35 -18.60
C ALA A 43 5.49 1.90 -19.10
N PRO A 44 4.83 2.82 -18.36
CA PRO A 44 5.28 3.45 -17.11
C PRO A 44 4.91 2.68 -15.83
N TYR A 45 4.59 1.38 -15.93
CA TYR A 45 4.08 0.55 -14.84
C TYR A 45 5.13 -0.39 -14.23
N ASP A 46 6.41 -0.08 -14.44
CA ASP A 46 7.58 -0.86 -14.02
C ASP A 46 7.95 -0.63 -12.53
N ASP A 47 7.45 0.45 -11.91
CA ASP A 47 7.63 0.69 -10.48
C ASP A 47 6.72 -0.19 -9.61
N ALA A 48 7.36 -1.06 -8.80
CA ALA A 48 6.66 -2.04 -7.98
C ALA A 48 5.88 -1.41 -6.81
N VAL A 49 6.39 -0.32 -6.24
CA VAL A 49 5.76 0.36 -5.09
C VAL A 49 4.50 1.08 -5.53
N ALA A 50 4.57 1.87 -6.60
CA ALA A 50 3.46 2.56 -7.23
C ALA A 50 2.39 1.56 -7.69
N MET A 51 2.79 0.44 -8.31
CA MET A 51 1.86 -0.60 -8.73
C MET A 51 1.16 -1.28 -7.56
N LEU A 52 1.84 -1.53 -6.45
CA LEU A 52 1.22 -2.11 -5.27
C LEU A 52 0.34 -1.11 -4.51
N LEU A 53 0.75 0.17 -4.44
CA LEU A 53 -0.02 1.28 -3.86
C LEU A 53 -1.35 1.49 -4.59
N ALA A 54 -1.34 1.51 -5.93
CA ALA A 54 -2.53 1.67 -6.76
C ALA A 54 -3.43 0.43 -6.76
N ARG A 55 -2.99 -0.68 -6.17
CA ARG A 55 -3.65 -1.96 -6.31
C ARG A 55 -4.93 -2.04 -5.50
N ARG A 56 -6.04 -2.32 -6.19
CA ARG A 56 -7.32 -2.52 -5.51
C ARG A 56 -7.29 -3.73 -4.58
N VAL A 57 -7.50 -3.49 -3.29
CA VAL A 57 -7.73 -4.54 -2.29
C VAL A 57 -9.18 -5.05 -2.38
N PRO A 58 -9.41 -6.37 -2.56
CA PRO A 58 -10.75 -6.96 -2.58
C PRO A 58 -11.47 -6.81 -1.23
N ALA A 59 -12.80 -6.68 -1.25
CA ALA A 59 -13.60 -6.42 -0.03
C ALA A 59 -13.35 -7.43 1.10
N ARG A 60 -13.16 -8.72 0.78
CA ARG A 60 -12.88 -9.79 1.75
C ARG A 60 -11.54 -9.64 2.50
N MET A 61 -10.63 -8.83 1.97
CA MET A 61 -9.30 -8.57 2.54
C MET A 61 -9.21 -7.19 3.21
N ARG A 62 -10.31 -6.43 3.22
CA ARG A 62 -10.40 -5.13 3.90
C ARG A 62 -10.85 -5.32 5.35
N ALA A 63 -10.49 -4.47 6.31
CA ALA A 63 -9.62 -3.30 6.18
C ALA A 63 -8.19 -3.64 5.75
N ALA A 64 -7.51 -2.72 5.07
CA ALA A 64 -6.11 -2.85 4.71
C ALA A 64 -5.41 -1.49 4.83
N ILE A 65 -4.12 -1.51 5.15
CA ILE A 65 -3.28 -0.31 5.31
C ILE A 65 -1.98 -0.53 4.56
N GLY A 66 -1.71 0.32 3.57
CA GLY A 66 -0.43 0.42 2.90
C GLY A 66 0.43 1.51 3.53
N LEU A 67 1.70 1.23 3.80
CA LEU A 67 2.71 2.17 4.26
C LEU A 67 3.93 2.04 3.36
N PHE A 68 4.28 3.08 2.63
CA PHE A 68 5.32 3.03 1.62
C PHE A 68 6.17 4.29 1.67
N ARG A 69 7.47 4.14 1.45
CA ARG A 69 8.32 5.25 1.05
C ARG A 69 8.32 5.33 -0.48
N LEU A 70 8.07 6.50 -1.01
CA LEU A 70 8.23 6.85 -2.41
C LEU A 70 9.09 8.10 -2.47
N ASP A 71 10.34 7.97 -2.92
CA ASP A 71 11.36 9.01 -2.81
C ASP A 71 11.46 9.55 -1.36
N GLU A 72 11.35 10.88 -1.19
CA GLU A 72 11.37 11.58 0.10
C GLU A 72 9.98 11.70 0.76
N ARG A 73 9.01 10.87 0.33
CA ARG A 73 7.61 10.95 0.78
C ARG A 73 7.17 9.66 1.46
N GLY A 74 6.49 9.81 2.59
CA GLY A 74 5.73 8.75 3.22
C GLY A 74 4.32 8.68 2.63
N VAL A 75 3.96 7.58 1.99
CA VAL A 75 2.64 7.37 1.42
C VAL A 75 1.90 6.31 2.22
N VAL A 76 0.75 6.68 2.78
CA VAL A 76 -0.16 5.77 3.46
C VAL A 76 -1.47 5.69 2.66
N VAL A 77 -1.92 4.46 2.41
CA VAL A 77 -3.23 4.21 1.79
C VAL A 77 -4.07 3.33 2.71
N VAL A 78 -5.26 3.82 3.05
CA VAL A 78 -6.22 3.09 3.87
C VAL A 78 -7.34 2.58 2.98
N HIS A 79 -7.59 1.27 3.04
CA HIS A 79 -8.73 0.62 2.41
C HIS A 79 -9.77 0.28 3.49
N PRO A 80 -10.76 1.15 3.73
CA PRO A 80 -11.77 0.92 4.76
C PRO A 80 -12.65 -0.32 4.45
N ARG A 81 -13.22 -0.89 5.51
CA ARG A 81 -14.33 -1.86 5.37
C ARG A 81 -15.58 -1.15 4.85
N GLY A 82 -16.46 -1.93 4.22
CA GLY A 82 -17.79 -1.46 3.81
C GLY A 82 -18.04 -1.48 2.30
N TRP A 83 -19.32 -1.44 1.96
CA TRP A 83 -19.77 -1.44 0.58
C TRP A 83 -19.45 -0.11 -0.09
N ARG A 84 -18.85 -0.15 -1.29
CA ARG A 84 -18.39 1.02 -2.07
C ARG A 84 -17.38 1.93 -1.36
N ALA A 85 -16.78 1.48 -0.26
CA ALA A 85 -15.77 2.26 0.44
C ALA A 85 -14.53 2.46 -0.45
N LEU A 86 -14.17 3.73 -0.66
CA LEU A 86 -13.03 4.14 -1.49
C LEU A 86 -11.74 4.16 -0.68
N PRO A 87 -10.57 3.88 -1.30
CA PRO A 87 -9.29 4.09 -0.65
C PRO A 87 -9.10 5.56 -0.27
N ARG A 88 -8.46 5.81 0.87
CA ARG A 88 -8.08 7.14 1.34
C ARG A 88 -6.57 7.23 1.45
N TRP A 89 -6.03 8.38 1.08
CA TRP A 89 -4.60 8.58 0.86
C TRP A 89 -4.06 9.64 1.81
N LEU A 90 -2.87 9.40 2.31
CA LEU A 90 -2.09 10.35 3.07
C LEU A 90 -0.70 10.36 2.47
N VAL A 91 -0.22 11.55 2.13
CA VAL A 91 1.17 11.77 1.74
C VAL A 91 1.77 12.65 2.83
N TRP A 92 2.92 12.26 3.36
CA TRP A 92 3.67 13.02 4.34
C TRP A 92 5.03 13.37 3.73
N GLU A 93 5.41 14.64 3.85
CA GLU A 93 6.67 15.18 3.32
C GLU A 93 7.40 15.90 4.44
N ARG A 94 8.72 15.72 4.51
CA ARG A 94 9.55 16.41 5.50
C ARG A 94 9.45 17.92 5.30
N GLY A 95 9.30 18.68 6.37
CA GLY A 95 9.13 20.14 6.33
C GLY A 95 7.69 20.61 6.11
N ASP A 96 6.93 19.91 5.26
CA ASP A 96 5.55 20.31 4.91
C ASP A 96 4.46 19.53 5.67
N GLY A 97 4.79 18.35 6.22
CA GLY A 97 3.84 17.48 6.90
C GLY A 97 2.87 16.82 5.92
N VAL A 98 1.58 16.77 6.26
CA VAL A 98 0.57 16.09 5.44
C VAL A 98 0.24 16.89 4.17
N ALA A 99 0.56 16.32 3.01
CA ALA A 99 0.25 16.83 1.69
C ALA A 99 -1.03 16.19 1.09
N ARG A 100 -1.73 16.95 0.26
CA ARG A 100 -2.91 16.47 -0.48
C ARG A 100 -2.50 15.90 -1.83
N LEU A 101 -2.92 14.66 -2.11
CA LEU A 101 -2.83 14.07 -3.43
C LEU A 101 -4.05 14.49 -4.28
N PRO A 102 -3.89 15.26 -5.37
CA PRO A 102 -5.01 15.68 -6.21
C PRO A 102 -5.85 14.51 -6.71
N GLY A 103 -7.17 14.68 -6.76
CA GLY A 103 -8.10 13.63 -7.22
C GLY A 103 -8.33 12.48 -6.24
N HIS A 104 -7.67 12.46 -5.07
CA HIS A 104 -7.76 11.36 -4.11
C HIS A 104 -8.33 11.84 -2.76
N PRO A 105 -9.24 11.06 -2.13
CA PRO A 105 -9.72 11.38 -0.78
C PRO A 105 -8.59 11.32 0.25
N VAL A 106 -8.45 12.35 1.09
CA VAL A 106 -7.42 12.39 2.13
C VAL A 106 -7.81 11.47 3.30
N ALA A 107 -6.86 10.68 3.81
CA ALA A 107 -7.06 9.87 5.01
C ALA A 107 -6.88 10.73 6.27
N ALA A 108 -7.86 10.70 7.16
CA ALA A 108 -7.77 11.31 8.48
C ALA A 108 -7.15 10.34 9.49
N PRO A 109 -6.54 10.81 10.59
CA PRO A 109 -6.03 9.96 11.67
C PRO A 109 -7.04 8.90 12.16
N GLY A 110 -8.32 9.25 12.21
CA GLY A 110 -9.40 8.33 12.57
C GLY A 110 -9.63 7.19 11.56
N ASP A 111 -9.36 7.43 10.26
CA ASP A 111 -9.45 6.38 9.23
C ASP A 111 -8.37 5.32 9.45
N LEU A 112 -7.14 5.75 9.80
CA LEU A 112 -6.01 4.86 10.09
C LEU A 112 -6.30 4.03 11.34
N ALA A 113 -6.73 4.68 12.44
CA ALA A 113 -7.07 4.00 13.69
C ALA A 113 -8.20 2.99 13.51
N MET A 114 -9.26 3.36 12.78
CA MET A 114 -10.38 2.47 12.49
C MET A 114 -9.97 1.27 11.63
N ALA A 115 -9.11 1.48 10.62
CA ALA A 115 -8.61 0.40 9.78
C ALA A 115 -7.69 -0.56 10.54
N ALA A 116 -6.90 -0.04 11.48
CA ALA A 116 -6.05 -0.85 12.37
C ALA A 116 -6.85 -1.56 13.48
N GLY A 117 -8.06 -1.08 13.80
CA GLY A 117 -8.91 -1.62 14.85
C GLY A 117 -8.50 -1.19 16.26
N VAL A 118 -7.90 0.01 16.39
CA VAL A 118 -7.40 0.55 17.66
C VAL A 118 -8.31 1.61 18.27
N VAL A 119 -8.04 1.94 19.54
CA VAL A 119 -8.85 2.83 20.39
C VAL A 119 -8.60 4.34 20.12
N PRO A 120 -9.45 5.25 20.62
CA PRO A 120 -9.36 6.69 20.36
C PRO A 120 -8.01 7.34 20.71
N GLU A 121 -7.29 6.83 21.71
CA GLU A 121 -5.98 7.33 22.13
C GLU A 121 -4.96 7.28 20.96
N SER A 122 -5.03 6.24 20.12
CA SER A 122 -4.20 6.12 18.92
C SER A 122 -4.46 7.24 17.90
N VAL A 123 -5.68 7.80 17.86
CA VAL A 123 -5.99 8.92 16.94
C VAL A 123 -5.19 10.16 17.31
N ARG A 124 -4.97 10.40 18.60
CA ARG A 124 -4.16 11.53 19.08
C ARG A 124 -2.68 11.30 18.74
N ALA A 125 -2.14 10.13 19.04
CA ALA A 125 -0.75 9.80 18.72
C ALA A 125 -0.46 9.91 17.21
N VAL A 126 -1.35 9.36 16.36
CA VAL A 126 -1.25 9.49 14.90
C VAL A 126 -1.26 10.94 14.46
N ARG A 127 -2.12 11.78 15.07
CA ARG A 127 -2.13 13.22 14.76
C ARG A 127 -0.80 13.88 15.11
N GLU A 128 -0.27 13.62 16.30
CA GLU A 128 0.99 14.20 16.78
C GLU A 128 2.15 13.84 15.84
N ILE A 129 2.28 12.56 15.46
CA ILE A 129 3.27 12.07 14.49
C ILE A 129 3.15 12.81 13.14
N LEU A 130 1.94 12.92 12.60
CA LEU A 130 1.71 13.53 11.29
C LEU A 130 1.95 15.05 11.26
N THR A 131 1.92 15.70 12.42
CA THR A 131 2.17 17.14 12.54
C THR A 131 3.62 17.50 12.83
N ASP A 132 4.48 16.55 13.16
CA ASP A 132 5.91 16.80 13.33
C ASP A 132 6.59 16.91 11.94
N PRO A 133 7.10 18.09 11.56
CA PRO A 133 7.74 18.27 10.25
C PRO A 133 9.24 17.89 10.25
N VAL A 134 9.84 17.62 11.42
CA VAL A 134 11.29 17.48 11.59
C VAL A 134 11.76 16.03 11.53
N SER A 135 10.84 15.08 11.68
CA SER A 135 11.11 13.65 11.53
C SER A 135 11.56 13.27 10.11
N VAL A 136 12.16 12.09 9.95
CA VAL A 136 12.42 11.52 8.62
C VAL A 136 11.33 10.52 8.25
N VAL A 137 11.15 10.25 6.95
CA VAL A 137 10.02 9.44 6.44
C VAL A 137 9.97 8.06 7.10
N ASP A 138 11.11 7.38 7.22
CA ASP A 138 11.17 6.03 7.77
C ASP A 138 10.72 6.00 9.24
N ASP A 139 11.12 7.00 10.03
CA ASP A 139 10.72 7.16 11.44
C ASP A 139 9.22 7.44 11.55
N VAL A 140 8.68 8.34 10.71
CA VAL A 140 7.24 8.62 10.67
C VAL A 140 6.44 7.35 10.37
N LEU A 141 6.87 6.54 9.40
CA LEU A 141 6.19 5.29 9.06
C LEU A 141 6.29 4.26 10.19
N ALA A 142 7.45 4.16 10.87
CA ALA A 142 7.64 3.27 12.02
C ALA A 142 6.78 3.70 13.22
N ASP A 143 6.79 4.99 13.56
CA ASP A 143 5.98 5.56 14.64
C ASP A 143 4.48 5.39 14.37
N LEU A 144 4.04 5.55 13.12
CA LEU A 144 2.66 5.26 12.73
C LEU A 144 2.31 3.78 12.96
N MET A 145 3.22 2.85 12.64
CA MET A 145 3.00 1.44 12.94
C MET A 145 2.88 1.18 14.44
N GLY A 146 3.75 1.79 15.25
CA GLY A 146 3.70 1.70 16.71
C GLY A 146 2.39 2.25 17.28
N ALA A 147 2.01 3.47 16.89
CA ALA A 147 0.79 4.13 17.36
C ALA A 147 -0.51 3.38 16.97
N LEU A 148 -0.49 2.67 15.83
CA LEU A 148 -1.58 1.85 15.33
C LEU A 148 -1.49 0.38 15.76
N ALA A 149 -0.50 0.01 16.57
CA ALA A 149 -0.23 -1.38 16.98
C ALA A 149 -0.15 -2.36 15.79
N LEU A 150 0.39 -1.90 14.66
CA LEU A 150 0.51 -2.70 13.45
C LEU A 150 1.76 -3.58 13.52
N PRO A 151 1.66 -4.87 13.14
CA PRO A 151 2.81 -5.75 13.15
C PRO A 151 3.73 -5.51 11.94
N GLY A 152 4.99 -5.92 12.08
CA GLY A 152 5.91 -6.04 10.94
C GLY A 152 6.76 -4.81 10.66
N GLU A 153 7.00 -3.94 11.63
CA GLU A 153 7.83 -2.72 11.50
C GLU A 153 9.18 -2.98 10.78
N ARG A 154 9.87 -4.08 11.13
CA ARG A 154 11.12 -4.51 10.47
C ARG A 154 11.03 -4.66 8.95
N LEU A 155 9.82 -4.90 8.42
CA LEU A 155 9.58 -5.04 6.97
C LEU A 155 9.67 -3.70 6.22
N LEU A 156 9.53 -2.56 6.91
CA LEU A 156 9.78 -1.24 6.32
C LEU A 156 11.26 -1.09 5.90
N SER A 157 12.17 -1.69 6.68
CA SER A 157 13.63 -1.64 6.44
C SER A 157 14.13 -2.60 5.35
N GLY A 158 13.25 -3.39 4.72
CA GLY A 158 13.62 -4.31 3.64
C GLY A 158 14.11 -5.70 4.10
N GLN A 159 14.06 -6.01 5.40
CA GLN A 159 14.39 -7.34 5.95
C GLN A 159 13.24 -8.35 5.72
N VAL A 160 12.99 -8.66 4.45
CA VAL A 160 11.80 -9.41 4.03
C VAL A 160 12.08 -10.91 3.86
N LYS A 161 13.25 -11.26 3.32
CA LYS A 161 13.59 -12.64 2.93
C LYS A 161 13.73 -13.58 4.13
N ASP A 162 14.20 -13.04 5.26
CA ASP A 162 14.46 -13.79 6.48
C ASP A 162 13.25 -13.84 7.43
N ALA A 163 12.13 -13.22 7.03
CA ALA A 163 10.93 -13.25 7.84
C ALA A 163 10.33 -14.66 7.87
N GLU A 164 10.02 -15.13 9.08
CA GLU A 164 9.42 -16.45 9.28
C GLU A 164 8.11 -16.59 8.49
N GLY A 165 8.00 -17.70 7.74
CA GLY A 165 6.83 -17.97 6.90
C GLY A 165 6.69 -17.08 5.66
N ALA A 166 7.71 -16.28 5.32
CA ALA A 166 7.72 -15.49 4.09
C ALA A 166 7.67 -16.40 2.85
N VAL A 167 6.76 -16.10 1.93
CA VAL A 167 6.64 -16.80 0.64
C VAL A 167 6.75 -15.78 -0.48
N LEU A 168 7.74 -15.94 -1.36
CA LEU A 168 7.79 -15.18 -2.61
C LEU A 168 6.70 -15.70 -3.56
N VAL A 169 5.84 -14.79 -4.01
CA VAL A 169 4.73 -15.08 -4.92
C VAL A 169 4.92 -14.32 -6.22
N GLU A 170 5.11 -15.07 -7.30
CA GLU A 170 5.15 -14.54 -8.66
C GLU A 170 3.73 -14.34 -9.23
N PRO A 171 3.50 -13.24 -9.97
CA PRO A 171 2.32 -13.09 -10.81
C PRO A 171 2.22 -14.23 -11.85
N VAL A 172 0.99 -14.61 -12.21
CA VAL A 172 0.80 -15.55 -13.31
C VAL A 172 0.87 -14.81 -14.65
N THR A 173 1.46 -15.44 -15.67
CA THR A 173 1.63 -14.86 -17.02
C THR A 173 0.33 -14.26 -17.57
N LYS A 174 -0.80 -14.97 -17.41
CA LYS A 174 -2.11 -14.51 -17.86
C LYS A 174 -2.59 -13.21 -17.21
N ALA A 175 -2.18 -12.92 -15.97
CA ALA A 175 -2.52 -11.67 -15.28
C ALA A 175 -1.70 -10.51 -15.85
N ILE A 176 -0.42 -10.74 -16.14
CA ILE A 176 0.49 -9.78 -16.77
C ILE A 176 -0.02 -9.41 -18.16
N GLU A 177 -0.28 -10.42 -19.01
CA GLU A 177 -0.81 -10.22 -20.37
C GLU A 177 -2.13 -9.44 -20.36
N ARG A 178 -3.03 -9.75 -19.42
CA ARG A 178 -4.30 -9.02 -19.27
C ARG A 178 -4.04 -7.55 -18.93
N PHE A 179 -3.14 -7.28 -18.00
CA PHE A 179 -2.79 -5.91 -17.62
C PHE A 179 -2.23 -5.15 -18.81
N SER A 180 -1.21 -5.71 -19.48
CA SER A 180 -0.57 -5.10 -20.66
C SER A 180 -1.56 -4.78 -21.78
N ARG A 181 -2.53 -5.65 -22.03
CA ARG A 181 -3.57 -5.42 -23.03
C ARG A 181 -4.43 -4.20 -22.67
N VAL A 182 -4.96 -4.15 -21.45
CA VAL A 182 -5.83 -3.05 -21.00
C VAL A 182 -5.08 -1.71 -21.03
N THR A 183 -3.84 -1.68 -20.56
CA THR A 183 -3.05 -0.44 -20.56
C THR A 183 -2.68 0.04 -21.95
N LYS A 184 -2.51 -0.88 -22.91
CA LYS A 184 -2.26 -0.52 -24.31
C LYS A 184 -3.49 0.12 -24.93
N GLU A 185 -4.66 -0.47 -24.74
CA GLU A 185 -5.95 0.08 -25.19
C GLU A 185 -6.18 1.49 -24.60
N ASP A 186 -5.95 1.69 -23.29
CA ASP A 186 -6.07 3.01 -22.65
C ASP A 186 -5.10 4.05 -23.23
N SER A 187 -3.86 3.64 -23.54
CA SER A 187 -2.85 4.54 -24.12
C SER A 187 -3.19 4.97 -25.55
N GLU A 188 -3.77 4.06 -26.34
CA GLU A 188 -4.23 4.34 -27.70
C GLU A 188 -5.40 5.32 -27.68
N ILE A 189 -6.40 5.09 -26.81
CA ILE A 189 -7.55 5.99 -26.62
C ILE A 189 -7.10 7.39 -26.18
N ARG A 190 -6.16 7.48 -25.24
CA ARG A 190 -5.65 8.78 -24.79
C ARG A 190 -4.91 9.53 -25.90
N ALA A 191 -4.09 8.84 -26.69
CA ALA A 191 -3.38 9.44 -27.81
C ALA A 191 -4.33 9.97 -28.90
N GLU A 192 -5.46 9.29 -29.14
CA GLU A 192 -6.50 9.78 -30.07
C GLU A 192 -7.20 11.03 -29.53
N LEU A 193 -7.49 11.09 -28.23
CA LEU A 193 -8.14 12.25 -27.59
C LEU A 193 -7.23 13.50 -27.55
N GLU A 194 -5.92 13.32 -27.43
CA GLU A 194 -4.93 14.41 -27.43
C GLU A 194 -4.67 14.99 -28.84
N GLN A 195 -5.14 14.31 -29.90
CA GLN A 195 -5.03 14.76 -31.30
C GLN A 195 -6.26 15.53 -31.82
N LEU A 196 -7.30 15.72 -30.98
CA LEU A 196 -8.52 16.48 -31.27
C LEU A 196 -8.49 17.88 -30.66
#